data_AF-A1Z0K7-F1
#
_entry.id   AF-A1Z0K7-F1
#
_cell.length_a   1.000
_cell.length_b   1.000
_cell.length_c   1.000
_cell.angle_alpha   90.00
_cell.angle_beta   90.00
_cell.angle_gamma   90.00
#
_symmetry.space_group_name_H-M   'P 1'
#
loop_
_entity.id
_entity.type
_entity.pdbx_description
1 polymer ?
#
loop_
_entity_poly.entity_id
_entity_poly.type
_entity_poly.pdbx_seq_one_letter_code
_entity_poly.pdbx_strand_id
1 'polypeptide(L)'
;GKLCLMFRVGDLRNSHIVEASIRAKLIKSKQTSEGEFIPLNQTDINVGYYTGDDRLFLVSPLIISHEINQQSPFWEISKAQLPKEELEIVVILEGMVEATGMTCQARSSYITSEILWGYRFTPVLTLEDGFYEVDYNSFHETYETSTPSLSAKELAELANRAELPLSWSVSSKLNQHAELETEEEEKNPEE
;
A
#
# COMPACT_ATOMS: atom_id res chain seq x y z
N GLY A 1 -11.29 2.75 -1.83
CA GLY A 1 -10.24 1.85 -2.34
C GLY A 1 -8.98 2.06 -1.53
N LYS A 2 -8.03 1.12 -1.55
CA LYS A 2 -6.77 1.22 -0.79
C LYS A 2 -5.58 1.22 -1.75
N LEU A 3 -4.53 1.95 -1.41
CA LEU A 3 -3.28 1.96 -2.18
C LEU A 3 -2.45 0.72 -1.78
N CYS A 4 -1.91 0.01 -2.76
CA CYS A 4 -1.15 -1.22 -2.52
C CYS A 4 0.19 -1.20 -3.26
N LEU A 5 1.21 -1.75 -2.63
CA LEU A 5 2.46 -2.13 -3.28
C LEU A 5 2.37 -3.60 -3.67
N MET A 6 2.68 -3.92 -4.93
CA MET A 6 2.49 -5.27 -5.46
C MET A 6 3.74 -5.77 -6.19
N PHE A 7 4.03 -7.05 -6.03
CA PHE A 7 5.03 -7.76 -6.84
C PHE A 7 4.52 -9.16 -7.18
N ARG A 8 5.02 -9.73 -8.27
CA ARG A 8 4.60 -11.06 -8.73
C ARG A 8 5.64 -12.11 -8.34
N VAL A 9 5.16 -13.24 -7.85
CA VAL A 9 5.96 -14.43 -7.57
C VAL A 9 5.43 -15.59 -8.41
N GLY A 10 6.31 -16.45 -8.90
CA GLY A 10 5.94 -17.64 -9.67
C GLY A 10 6.93 -18.76 -9.41
N ASP A 11 6.47 -20.00 -9.62
CA ASP A 11 7.32 -21.19 -9.61
C ASP A 11 7.53 -21.66 -11.05
N LEU A 12 8.79 -21.62 -11.50
CA LEU A 12 9.18 -22.07 -12.83
C LEU A 12 9.63 -23.55 -12.84
N ARG A 13 9.51 -24.25 -11.71
CA ARG A 13 9.93 -25.65 -11.59
C ARG A 13 8.82 -26.59 -12.02
N ASN A 14 9.22 -27.80 -12.43
CA ASN A 14 8.29 -28.89 -12.72
C ASN A 14 7.76 -29.59 -11.44
N SER A 15 8.12 -29.10 -10.25
CA SER A 15 7.79 -29.68 -8.94
C SER A 15 7.24 -28.57 -8.05
N HIS A 16 6.37 -28.90 -7.10
CA HIS A 16 5.80 -27.87 -6.22
C HIS A 16 6.75 -27.43 -5.09
N ILE A 17 6.56 -26.19 -4.65
CA ILE A 17 7.10 -25.70 -3.37
C ILE A 17 6.03 -25.91 -2.30
N VAL A 18 6.30 -26.84 -1.40
CA VAL A 18 5.46 -27.17 -0.23
C VAL A 18 5.79 -26.20 0.90
N GLU A 19 4.77 -25.82 1.69
CA GLU A 19 4.90 -24.84 2.78
C GLU A 19 5.56 -23.52 2.32
N ALA A 20 5.20 -23.07 1.12
CA ALA A 20 5.70 -21.81 0.58
C ALA A 20 5.28 -20.64 1.48
N SER A 21 6.21 -19.76 1.82
CA SER A 21 5.96 -18.54 2.58
C SER A 21 6.69 -17.36 1.97
N ILE A 22 6.04 -16.20 1.93
CA ILE A 22 6.61 -14.96 1.40
C ILE A 22 6.82 -13.93 2.51
N ARG A 23 7.98 -13.29 2.49
CA ARG A 23 8.33 -12.20 3.40
C ARG A 23 8.93 -11.05 2.62
N ALA A 24 8.73 -9.84 3.11
CA ALA A 24 9.32 -8.64 2.51
C ALA A 24 9.93 -7.75 3.60
N LYS A 25 11.11 -7.19 3.32
CA LYS A 25 11.83 -6.26 4.19
C LYS A 25 12.07 -4.97 3.44
N LEU A 26 11.84 -3.85 4.10
CA LEU A 26 12.34 -2.55 3.68
C LEU A 26 13.73 -2.37 4.28
N ILE A 27 14.70 -2.05 3.44
CA ILE A 27 16.05 -1.63 3.82
C ILE A 27 16.16 -0.13 3.53
N LYS A 28 16.35 0.66 4.58
CA LYS A 28 16.52 2.11 4.48
C LYS A 28 17.32 2.63 5.66
N SER A 29 18.35 3.43 5.40
CA SER A 29 19.08 4.12 6.47
C SER A 29 18.17 5.12 7.18
N LYS A 30 18.23 5.18 8.51
CA LYS A 30 17.44 6.13 9.31
C LYS A 30 18.28 6.77 10.40
N GLN A 31 17.85 7.95 10.83
CA GLN A 31 18.33 8.57 12.06
C GLN A 31 17.19 8.59 13.08
N THR A 32 17.47 8.22 14.33
CA THR A 32 16.47 8.24 15.41
C THR A 32 16.28 9.67 15.93
N SER A 33 15.21 9.90 16.68
CA SER A 33 14.95 11.18 17.35
C SER A 33 16.05 11.59 18.32
N GLU A 34 16.76 10.61 18.88
CA GLU A 34 17.86 10.79 19.83
C GLU A 34 19.19 11.08 19.11
N GLY A 35 19.21 11.04 17.78
CA GLY A 35 20.37 11.35 16.95
C GLY A 35 21.21 10.16 16.52
N GLU A 36 20.84 8.92 16.88
CA GLU A 36 21.56 7.71 16.46
C GLU A 36 21.32 7.43 14.97
N PHE A 37 22.40 7.28 14.21
CA PHE A 37 22.33 6.88 12.81
C PHE A 37 22.40 5.36 12.67
N ILE A 38 21.37 4.76 12.06
CA ILE A 38 21.27 3.33 11.82
C ILE A 38 21.38 3.10 10.31
N PRO A 39 22.55 2.66 9.81
CA PRO A 39 22.72 2.34 8.40
C PRO A 39 21.90 1.11 8.02
N LEU A 40 21.27 1.14 6.85
CA LEU A 40 20.54 0.00 6.27
C LEU A 40 19.55 -0.66 7.25
N ASN A 41 18.84 0.16 8.03
CA ASN A 41 17.85 -0.33 8.97
C ASN A 41 16.78 -1.17 8.25
N GLN A 42 16.47 -2.33 8.82
CA GLN A 42 15.55 -3.29 8.23
C GLN A 42 14.21 -3.26 8.97
N THR A 43 13.11 -3.06 8.25
CA THR A 43 11.76 -3.14 8.80
C THR A 43 10.92 -4.12 7.99
N ASP A 44 10.06 -4.87 8.66
CA ASP A 44 9.16 -5.81 7.98
C ASP A 44 8.07 -5.08 7.19
N ILE A 45 7.75 -5.59 6.00
CA ILE A 45 6.62 -5.13 5.18
C ILE A 45 5.56 -6.21 5.26
N ASN A 46 4.39 -5.86 5.81
CA ASN A 46 3.30 -6.81 6.00
C ASN A 46 2.71 -7.27 4.65
N VAL A 47 2.87 -8.54 4.33
CA VAL A 47 2.35 -9.20 3.12
C VAL A 47 1.33 -10.30 3.44
N GLY A 48 0.72 -10.27 4.63
CA GLY A 48 -0.28 -11.27 5.05
C GLY A 48 0.03 -11.99 6.37
N TYR A 49 1.07 -11.59 7.11
CA TYR A 49 1.51 -12.31 8.31
C TYR A 49 0.41 -12.49 9.37
N TYR A 50 -0.42 -11.47 9.59
CA TYR A 50 -1.49 -11.52 10.60
C TYR A 50 -2.69 -12.36 10.18
N THR A 51 -2.95 -12.50 8.88
CA THR A 51 -4.06 -13.29 8.33
C THR A 51 -3.62 -14.71 7.96
N GLY A 52 -2.30 -14.92 7.84
CA GLY A 52 -1.70 -16.15 7.35
C GLY A 52 -1.73 -16.29 5.83
N ASP A 53 -2.03 -15.20 5.10
CA ASP A 53 -2.03 -15.13 3.62
C ASP A 53 -0.60 -15.06 3.05
N ASP A 54 0.40 -14.86 3.90
CA ASP A 54 1.83 -14.97 3.58
C ASP A 54 2.25 -16.43 3.30
N ARG A 55 1.43 -17.41 3.70
CA ARG A 55 1.59 -18.84 3.37
C ARG A 55 0.91 -19.13 2.04
N LEU A 56 1.72 -19.34 1.02
CA LEU A 56 1.28 -19.41 -0.36
C LEU A 56 0.92 -20.84 -0.78
N PHE A 57 -0.16 -20.94 -1.55
CA PHE A 57 -0.40 -22.10 -2.41
C PHE A 57 0.06 -21.74 -3.83
N LEU A 58 1.36 -21.93 -4.10
CA LEU A 58 2.03 -21.42 -5.29
C LEU A 58 2.01 -22.45 -6.44
N VAL A 59 0.87 -22.56 -7.13
CA VAL A 59 0.71 -23.41 -8.33
C VAL A 59 0.78 -22.62 -9.63
N SER A 60 0.33 -21.36 -9.60
CA SER A 60 0.43 -20.41 -10.70
C SER A 60 0.98 -19.08 -10.17
N PRO A 61 1.45 -18.16 -11.04
CA PRO A 61 1.94 -16.87 -10.61
C PRO A 61 0.94 -16.12 -9.72
N LEU A 62 1.39 -15.70 -8.54
CA LEU A 62 0.60 -14.93 -7.57
C LEU A 62 1.10 -13.49 -7.53
N ILE A 63 0.16 -12.55 -7.41
CA ILE A 63 0.47 -11.16 -7.10
C ILE A 63 0.39 -10.99 -5.58
N ILE A 64 1.54 -10.74 -4.96
CA ILE A 64 1.63 -10.43 -3.54
C ILE A 64 1.30 -8.95 -3.37
N SER A 65 0.35 -8.65 -2.48
CA SER A 65 -0.15 -7.30 -2.26
C SER A 65 0.11 -6.85 -0.82
N HIS A 66 0.94 -5.84 -0.66
CA HIS A 66 1.09 -5.09 0.58
C HIS A 66 0.12 -3.91 0.59
N GLU A 67 -0.85 -3.92 1.51
CA GLU A 67 -1.72 -2.77 1.74
C GLU A 67 -0.93 -1.63 2.41
N ILE A 68 -0.90 -0.46 1.76
CA ILE A 68 -0.26 0.74 2.31
C ILE A 68 -1.24 1.39 3.29
N ASN A 69 -1.24 0.89 4.52
CA ASN A 69 -2.01 1.41 5.65
C ASN A 69 -1.14 2.30 6.58
N GLN A 70 -1.69 2.75 7.70
CA GLN A 70 -0.99 3.63 8.65
C GLN A 70 0.29 3.02 9.24
N GLN A 71 0.39 1.68 9.30
CA GLN A 71 1.57 0.98 9.79
C GLN A 71 2.61 0.72 8.68
N SER A 72 2.25 0.98 7.41
CA SER A 72 3.14 0.82 6.27
C SER A 72 4.25 1.87 6.30
N PRO A 73 5.50 1.50 5.99
CA PRO A 73 6.56 2.50 5.81
C PRO A 73 6.34 3.40 4.59
N PHE A 74 5.40 3.06 3.70
CA PHE A 74 5.02 3.86 2.53
C PHE A 74 3.85 4.80 2.78
N TRP A 75 3.31 4.87 4.00
CA TRP A 75 2.10 5.63 4.34
C TRP A 75 2.13 7.09 3.88
N GLU A 76 3.28 7.76 4.05
CA GLU A 76 3.47 9.18 3.74
C GLU A 76 4.16 9.41 2.38
N ILE A 77 4.46 8.36 1.63
CA ILE A 77 5.17 8.47 0.35
C ILE A 77 4.16 8.69 -0.78
N SER A 78 4.31 9.81 -1.50
CA SER A 78 3.52 10.14 -2.69
C SER A 78 4.26 9.79 -3.99
N LYS A 79 3.59 9.86 -5.14
CA LYS A 79 4.21 9.61 -6.47
C LYS A 79 5.42 10.50 -6.73
N ALA A 80 5.35 11.76 -6.31
CA ALA A 80 6.43 12.73 -6.51
C ALA A 80 7.60 12.54 -5.52
N GLN A 81 7.31 11.96 -4.36
CA GLN A 81 8.30 11.70 -3.32
C GLN A 81 9.06 10.39 -3.57
N LEU A 82 8.37 9.36 -4.07
CA LEU A 82 8.94 8.02 -4.26
C LEU A 82 10.32 8.05 -4.93
N PRO A 83 10.57 8.71 -6.08
CA PRO A 83 11.89 8.68 -6.74
C PRO A 83 13.03 9.34 -5.95
N LYS A 84 12.71 10.12 -4.91
CA LYS A 84 13.69 10.80 -4.05
C LYS A 84 14.08 9.98 -2.83
N GLU A 85 13.36 8.89 -2.57
CA GLU A 85 13.64 8.01 -1.46
C GLU A 85 14.84 7.11 -1.79
N GLU A 86 15.77 6.96 -0.85
CA GLU A 86 16.85 5.99 -0.94
C GLU A 86 16.42 4.75 -0.14
N LEU A 87 15.84 3.78 -0.83
CA LEU A 87 15.33 2.55 -0.23
C LEU A 87 15.50 1.35 -1.15
N GLU A 88 15.48 0.16 -0.54
CA GLU A 88 15.46 -1.12 -1.22
C GLU A 88 14.44 -2.04 -0.54
N ILE A 89 13.59 -2.69 -1.33
CA ILE A 89 12.65 -3.71 -0.86
C ILE A 89 13.25 -5.06 -1.16
N VAL A 90 13.59 -5.84 -0.15
CA VAL A 90 14.04 -7.22 -0.31
C VAL A 90 12.85 -8.16 -0.15
N VAL A 91 12.61 -9.00 -1.13
CA VAL A 91 11.57 -10.04 -1.11
C VAL A 91 12.21 -11.41 -0.96
N ILE A 92 11.62 -12.25 -0.12
CA ILE A 92 12.16 -13.55 0.27
C ILE A 92 11.03 -14.57 0.17
N LEU A 93 11.19 -15.54 -0.72
CA LEU A 93 10.32 -16.72 -0.82
C LEU A 93 11.05 -17.90 -0.20
N GLU A 94 10.41 -18.57 0.75
CA GLU A 94 10.91 -19.77 1.43
C GLU A 94 9.93 -20.92 1.25
N GLY A 95 10.43 -22.15 1.25
CA GLY A 95 9.60 -23.35 1.25
C GLY A 95 10.43 -24.61 1.09
N MET A 96 9.77 -25.74 0.88
CA MET A 96 10.39 -27.05 0.67
C MET A 96 10.10 -27.56 -0.73
N VAL A 97 11.12 -28.06 -1.43
CA VAL A 97 10.95 -28.63 -2.76
C VAL A 97 10.33 -30.03 -2.64
N GLU A 98 9.15 -30.25 -3.21
CA GLU A 98 8.39 -31.49 -3.08
C GLU A 98 9.21 -32.73 -3.48
N ALA A 99 9.94 -32.65 -4.61
CA ALA A 99 10.68 -33.79 -5.14
C ALA A 99 11.89 -34.22 -4.30
N THR A 100 12.45 -33.32 -3.47
CA THR A 100 13.71 -33.59 -2.74
C THR A 100 13.58 -33.48 -1.22
N GLY A 101 12.51 -32.86 -0.71
CA GLY A 101 12.36 -32.53 0.71
C GLY A 101 13.37 -31.48 1.21
N MET A 102 14.17 -30.86 0.33
CA MET A 102 15.13 -29.83 0.71
C MET A 102 14.44 -28.48 0.84
N THR A 103 14.83 -27.71 1.85
CA THR A 103 14.40 -26.32 1.98
C THR A 103 15.07 -25.46 0.92
N CYS A 104 14.31 -24.55 0.32
CA CYS A 104 14.80 -23.58 -0.65
C CYS A 104 14.43 -22.16 -0.21
N GLN A 105 15.30 -21.22 -0.55
CA GLN A 105 15.07 -19.80 -0.35
C GLN A 105 15.45 -19.06 -1.63
N ALA A 106 14.52 -18.32 -2.20
CA ALA A 106 14.74 -17.41 -3.31
C ALA A 106 14.66 -15.97 -2.78
N ARG A 107 15.57 -15.11 -3.24
CA ARG A 107 15.64 -13.70 -2.85
C ARG A 107 15.72 -12.84 -4.09
N SER A 108 15.08 -11.69 -4.03
CA SER A 108 15.19 -10.63 -5.03
C SER A 108 15.02 -9.28 -4.31
N SER A 109 15.28 -8.19 -5.00
CA SER A 109 15.04 -6.86 -4.46
C SER A 109 14.56 -5.88 -5.50
N TYR A 110 13.92 -4.81 -5.02
CA TYR A 110 13.44 -3.68 -5.79
C TYR A 110 13.99 -2.39 -5.21
N ILE A 111 14.80 -1.68 -5.98
CA ILE A 111 15.22 -0.33 -5.61
C ILE A 111 14.15 0.70 -6.01
N THR A 112 14.26 1.91 -5.48
CA THR A 112 13.31 3.00 -5.73
C THR A 112 12.92 3.19 -7.21
N SER A 113 13.88 3.11 -8.13
CA SER A 113 13.64 3.31 -9.57
C SER A 113 12.88 2.16 -10.25
N GLU A 114 12.77 1.00 -9.61
CA GLU A 114 12.07 -0.18 -10.13
C GLU A 114 10.60 -0.24 -9.66
N ILE A 115 10.22 0.63 -8.72
CA ILE A 115 8.86 0.71 -8.19
C ILE A 115 8.01 1.60 -9.10
N LEU A 116 7.15 0.98 -9.90
CA LEU A 116 6.30 1.66 -10.88
C LEU A 116 5.00 2.16 -10.25
N TRP A 117 4.90 3.46 -9.98
CA TRP A 117 3.67 4.07 -9.45
C TRP A 117 2.57 4.17 -10.51
N GLY A 118 1.40 3.61 -10.20
CA GLY A 118 0.23 3.68 -11.07
C GLY A 118 0.24 2.62 -12.18
N TYR A 119 0.87 1.48 -11.91
CA TYR A 119 0.92 0.34 -12.80
C TYR A 119 0.19 -0.86 -12.19
N ARG A 120 -0.23 -1.77 -13.06
CA ARG A 120 -0.75 -3.09 -12.71
C ARG A 120 -0.05 -4.14 -13.55
N PHE A 121 0.04 -5.37 -13.03
CA PHE A 121 0.53 -6.48 -13.82
C PHE A 121 -0.51 -6.95 -14.85
N THR A 122 -0.06 -7.26 -16.06
CA THR A 122 -0.87 -7.90 -17.09
C THR A 122 -1.30 -9.29 -16.62
N PRO A 123 -2.59 -9.67 -16.70
CA PRO A 123 -3.03 -11.02 -16.34
C PRO A 123 -2.29 -12.08 -17.17
N VAL A 124 -1.90 -13.18 -16.53
CA VAL A 124 -1.11 -14.25 -17.20
C VAL A 124 -1.85 -15.59 -17.25
N LEU A 125 -3.04 -15.67 -16.65
CA LEU A 125 -3.77 -16.91 -16.49
C LEU A 125 -5.06 -16.86 -17.32
N THR A 126 -5.15 -17.74 -18.31
CA THR A 126 -6.29 -17.89 -19.20
C THR A 126 -6.93 -19.27 -19.01
N LEU A 127 -8.22 -19.40 -19.34
CA LEU A 127 -8.96 -20.65 -19.30
C LEU A 127 -9.27 -21.07 -20.74
N GLU A 128 -8.55 -22.09 -21.24
CA GLU A 128 -8.72 -22.61 -22.59
C GLU A 128 -9.06 -24.11 -22.52
N ASP A 129 -10.12 -24.52 -23.23
CA ASP A 129 -10.58 -25.92 -23.31
C ASP A 129 -10.72 -26.66 -21.95
N GLY A 130 -11.05 -25.92 -20.89
CA GLY A 130 -11.24 -26.47 -19.53
C GLY A 130 -9.97 -26.59 -18.70
N PHE A 131 -8.82 -26.13 -19.21
CA PHE A 131 -7.55 -26.08 -18.51
C PHE A 131 -7.09 -24.64 -18.30
N TYR A 132 -6.42 -24.40 -17.18
CA TYR A 132 -5.76 -23.11 -16.93
C TYR A 132 -4.37 -23.12 -17.55
N GLU A 133 -4.13 -22.18 -18.45
CA GLU A 133 -2.83 -21.95 -19.07
C GLU A 133 -2.19 -20.69 -18.50
N VAL A 134 -0.87 -20.72 -18.32
CA VAL A 134 -0.09 -19.59 -17.82
C VAL A 134 0.85 -19.10 -18.91
N ASP A 135 0.63 -17.88 -19.39
CA ASP A 135 1.55 -17.22 -20.32
C ASP A 135 2.68 -16.51 -19.56
N TYR A 136 3.84 -17.16 -19.52
CA TYR A 136 5.04 -16.60 -18.88
C TYR A 136 5.68 -15.46 -19.68
N ASN A 137 5.31 -15.23 -20.94
CA ASN A 137 5.83 -14.09 -21.71
C ASN A 137 5.34 -12.76 -21.11
N SER A 138 4.09 -12.72 -20.64
CA SER A 138 3.51 -11.57 -19.93
C SER A 138 3.77 -11.57 -18.42
N PHE A 139 4.66 -12.45 -17.91
CA PHE A 139 4.95 -12.54 -16.47
C PHE A 139 5.49 -11.23 -15.88
N HIS A 140 6.37 -10.54 -16.60
CA HIS A 140 6.92 -9.26 -16.15
C HIS A 140 6.17 -8.05 -16.71
N GLU A 141 5.19 -8.29 -17.59
CA GLU A 141 4.49 -7.21 -18.29
C GLU A 141 3.56 -6.45 -17.34
N THR A 142 3.59 -5.12 -17.47
CA THR A 142 2.77 -4.20 -16.69
C THR A 142 2.15 -3.16 -17.62
N TYR A 143 1.01 -2.61 -17.20
CA TYR A 143 0.32 -1.54 -17.91
C TYR A 143 -0.04 -0.41 -16.95
N GLU A 144 -0.03 0.82 -17.46
CA GLU A 144 -0.38 2.01 -16.69
C GLU A 144 -1.89 2.07 -16.43
N THR A 145 -2.27 2.59 -15.26
CA THR A 145 -3.67 2.78 -14.88
C THR A 145 -3.86 4.10 -14.13
N SER A 146 -5.05 4.68 -14.26
CA SER A 146 -5.42 5.92 -13.57
C SER A 146 -5.30 5.74 -12.06
N THR A 147 -4.28 6.35 -11.46
CA THR A 147 -3.94 6.21 -10.04
C THR A 147 -3.67 7.57 -9.44
N PRO A 148 -4.23 7.90 -8.26
CA PRO A 148 -3.92 9.15 -7.57
C PRO A 148 -2.41 9.31 -7.35
N SER A 149 -1.92 10.54 -7.42
CA SER A 149 -0.50 10.84 -7.17
C SER A 149 -0.18 11.14 -5.69
N LEU A 150 -1.23 11.18 -4.85
CA LEU A 150 -1.17 11.46 -3.42
C LEU A 150 -0.63 10.25 -2.64
N SER A 151 -0.06 10.51 -1.46
CA SER A 151 0.27 9.47 -0.49
C SER A 151 -0.97 8.78 0.05
N ALA A 152 -0.80 7.58 0.62
CA ALA A 152 -1.91 6.85 1.23
C ALA A 152 -2.53 7.63 2.41
N LYS A 153 -1.70 8.36 3.16
CA LYS A 153 -2.14 9.29 4.22
C LYS A 153 -3.08 10.38 3.70
N GLU A 154 -2.65 11.12 2.68
CA GLU A 154 -3.45 12.19 2.09
C GLU A 154 -4.77 11.66 1.51
N LEU A 155 -4.75 10.47 0.90
CA LEU A 155 -5.97 9.82 0.41
C LEU A 155 -6.94 9.47 1.54
N ALA A 156 -6.43 8.98 2.68
CA ALA A 156 -7.27 8.69 3.85
C ALA A 156 -7.84 9.97 4.47
N GLU A 157 -7.06 11.05 4.55
CA GLU A 157 -7.54 12.35 5.04
C GLU A 157 -8.64 12.95 4.15
N LEU A 158 -8.51 12.84 2.82
CA LEU A 158 -9.54 13.26 1.88
C LEU A 158 -10.81 12.43 1.99
N ALA A 159 -10.68 11.10 2.14
CA ALA A 159 -11.82 10.22 2.35
C ALA A 159 -12.59 10.59 3.63
N ASN A 160 -11.86 10.80 4.74
CA ASN A 160 -12.47 11.20 6.01
C ASN A 160 -13.22 12.54 5.92
N ARG A 161 -12.70 13.51 5.14
CA ARG A 161 -13.40 14.79 4.91
C ARG A 161 -14.67 14.64 4.09
N ALA A 162 -14.68 13.71 3.13
CA ALA A 162 -15.85 13.44 2.30
C ALA A 162 -16.95 12.70 3.07
N GLU A 163 -16.59 11.93 4.10
CA GLU A 163 -17.54 11.22 4.97
C GLU A 163 -18.19 12.09 6.05
N LEU A 164 -17.67 13.31 6.30
CA LEU A 164 -18.31 14.25 7.22
C LEU A 164 -19.62 14.79 6.59
N PRO A 165 -20.76 14.77 7.30
CA PRO A 165 -21.99 15.39 6.82
C PRO A 165 -21.76 16.88 6.54
N LEU A 166 -22.21 17.35 5.38
CA LEU A 166 -22.21 18.77 4.96
C LEU A 166 -23.01 19.71 5.90
N SER A 167 -23.50 19.24 7.05
CA SER A 167 -24.44 19.98 7.92
C SER A 167 -23.79 20.97 8.88
N TRP A 168 -22.47 21.02 9.02
CA TRP A 168 -21.81 21.89 10.02
C TRP A 168 -21.05 23.08 9.43
N SER A 169 -21.11 23.29 8.12
CA SER A 169 -20.48 24.46 7.50
C SER A 169 -21.51 25.57 7.25
N VAL A 170 -21.40 26.62 8.08
CA VAL A 170 -22.00 27.96 8.01
C VAL A 170 -23.17 28.22 8.99
N SER A 171 -22.85 28.28 10.30
CA SER A 171 -23.39 29.39 11.09
C SER A 171 -22.57 30.63 10.74
N SER A 172 -23.04 31.38 9.76
CA SER A 172 -22.46 32.68 9.41
C SER A 172 -22.47 33.59 10.64
N LYS A 173 -21.48 34.48 10.75
CA LYS A 173 -21.42 35.56 11.75
C LYS A 173 -22.54 36.62 11.56
N LEU A 174 -23.68 36.23 11.00
CA LEU A 174 -24.87 37.07 10.80
C LEU A 174 -25.94 36.87 11.88
N ASN A 175 -25.62 36.15 12.97
CA ASN A 175 -26.51 36.01 14.13
C ASN A 175 -26.06 36.81 15.37
N GLN A 176 -24.90 37.48 15.32
CA GLN A 176 -24.45 38.34 16.43
C GLN A 176 -24.99 39.78 16.36
N HIS A 177 -25.58 40.20 15.24
CA HIS A 177 -26.19 41.53 15.13
C HIS A 177 -27.68 41.56 15.50
N ALA A 178 -28.38 40.42 15.42
CA ALA A 178 -29.81 40.36 15.73
C ALA A 178 -30.12 40.40 17.24
N GLU A 179 -29.18 39.98 18.11
CA GLU A 179 -29.36 40.02 19.57
C GLU A 179 -28.98 41.39 20.18
N LEU A 180 -28.16 42.19 19.48
CA LEU A 180 -27.78 43.53 19.93
C LEU A 180 -28.82 44.60 19.57
N GLU A 181 -29.59 44.42 18.49
CA GLU A 181 -30.68 45.34 18.12
C GLU A 181 -31.92 45.17 19.00
N THR A 182 -32.16 43.97 19.57
CA THR A 182 -33.30 43.74 20.48
C THR A 182 -33.08 44.28 21.89
N GLU A 183 -31.84 44.51 22.34
CA GLU A 183 -31.57 45.10 23.66
C GLU A 183 -31.61 46.64 23.67
N GLU A 184 -31.46 47.30 22.51
CA GLU A 184 -31.56 48.77 22.42
C GLU A 184 -33.01 49.27 22.34
N GLU A 185 -33.97 48.47 21.85
CA GLU A 185 -35.40 48.86 21.82
C GLU A 185 -36.11 48.71 23.18
N GLU A 186 -35.63 47.85 24.10
CA GLU A 186 -36.22 47.72 25.45
C GLU A 186 -35.77 48.83 26.43
N LYS A 187 -34.89 49.75 26.01
CA LYS A 187 -34.27 50.75 26.89
C LYS A 187 -34.64 52.22 26.63
N ASN A 188 -35.69 52.49 25.86
CA ASN A 188 -36.27 53.84 25.75
C ASN A 188 -37.62 53.94 26.50
N PRO A 189 -37.64 54.47 27.73
CA PRO A 189 -38.86 54.90 28.41
C PRO A 189 -39.11 56.39 28.12
N GLU A 190 -40.24 56.74 27.49
CA GLU A 190 -40.85 58.10 27.41
C GLU A 190 -42.10 57.94 26.50
N GLU A 191 -43.35 58.30 26.83
CA GLU A 191 -44.00 59.16 27.83
C GLU A 191 -45.33 58.52 28.31
#